data_AF-A0A959YYM8-F1
#
_entry.id   AF-A0A959YYM8-F1
#
_cell.length_a   1.000
_cell.length_b   1.000
_cell.length_c   1.000
_cell.angle_alpha   90.00
_cell.angle_beta   90.00
_cell.angle_gamma   90.00
#
_symmetry.space_group_name_H-M   'P 1'
#
loop_
_entity.id
_entity.type
_entity.pdbx_description
1 polymer ?
#
loop_
_entity_poly.entity_id
_entity_poly.type
_entity_poly.pdbx_seq_one_letter_code
_entity_poly.pdbx_strand_id
1 'polypeptide(L)'
;MARQFKAVAVVGPRQSGKTTLVREVFAHLPYTTLESPDTRSFALSDPRGFLSRFPDGAVLDEAQRAPELFSYLQEVLDASDARGRFILTGSNHFLLQENINQSLAGRIAYLQLLPFTLNELPAGTITDPDQWILTGGYPPLFDGRTGRDDWFANYIRTYVERDVRLIRNITDLHAFERFLRLCAGRVGQLLNRSNLATEAGVDGKTIAGWLSVLESSFIIQLLRPHHISFNKRVVKMPKLYFVDTGLACALLGIRDTDTLALHPFRGALFENAVIAELRKLAGHQGRLVDFHFWRDSKGLEVDLLLEEKGRLV
;
A
#
# COMPACT_ATOMS: atom_id res chain seq x y z
N MET A 1 -4.12 -16.23 10.51
CA MET A 1 -5.33 -15.39 10.40
C MET A 1 -6.57 -16.17 9.95
N ALA A 2 -6.57 -16.85 8.78
CA ALA A 2 -7.77 -17.55 8.29
C ALA A 2 -8.33 -18.64 9.23
N ARG A 3 -7.48 -19.25 10.07
CA ARG A 3 -7.93 -20.18 11.12
C ARG A 3 -8.62 -19.51 12.32
N GLN A 4 -8.51 -18.19 12.47
CA GLN A 4 -8.97 -17.42 13.63
C GLN A 4 -10.19 -16.54 13.30
N PHE A 5 -10.28 -16.02 12.09
CA PHE A 5 -11.34 -15.10 11.66
C PHE A 5 -12.27 -15.76 10.64
N LYS A 6 -13.53 -15.30 10.59
CA LYS A 6 -14.53 -15.83 9.64
C LYS A 6 -14.19 -15.43 8.20
N ALA A 7 -13.64 -14.23 8.04
CA ALA A 7 -13.10 -13.75 6.78
C ALA A 7 -11.69 -13.15 6.93
N VAL A 8 -10.95 -13.05 5.83
CA VAL A 8 -9.66 -12.36 5.76
C VAL A 8 -9.63 -11.43 4.54
N ALA A 9 -9.25 -10.17 4.73
CA ALA A 9 -8.96 -9.23 3.66
C ALA A 9 -7.45 -9.14 3.44
N VAL A 10 -6.99 -9.49 2.23
CA VAL A 10 -5.60 -9.32 1.79
C VAL A 10 -5.51 -8.04 0.94
N VAL A 11 -4.85 -7.02 1.47
CA VAL A 11 -4.76 -5.68 0.87
C VAL A 11 -3.31 -5.32 0.58
N GLY A 12 -3.07 -4.47 -0.41
CA GLY A 12 -1.70 -4.08 -0.80
C GLY A 12 -1.63 -3.49 -2.19
N PRO A 13 -0.47 -2.96 -2.62
CA PRO A 13 -0.35 -2.26 -3.90
C PRO A 13 -0.71 -3.17 -5.08
N ARG A 14 -1.19 -2.59 -6.17
CA ARG A 14 -1.45 -3.36 -7.39
C ARG A 14 -0.15 -4.04 -7.85
N GLN A 15 -0.27 -5.27 -8.33
CA GLN A 15 0.86 -6.14 -8.71
C GLN A 15 1.80 -6.57 -7.56
N SER A 16 1.41 -6.47 -6.30
CA SER A 16 2.17 -7.04 -5.16
C SER A 16 2.04 -8.56 -4.97
N GLY A 17 1.37 -9.28 -5.87
CA GLY A 17 1.20 -10.74 -5.78
C GLY A 17 -0.03 -11.23 -5.01
N LYS A 18 -0.95 -10.34 -4.59
CA LYS A 18 -2.16 -10.70 -3.82
C LYS A 18 -2.96 -11.85 -4.44
N THR A 19 -3.38 -11.67 -5.70
CA THR A 19 -4.23 -12.63 -6.41
C THR A 19 -3.52 -13.98 -6.56
N THR A 20 -2.22 -13.97 -6.84
CA THR A 20 -1.41 -15.20 -6.89
C THR A 20 -1.40 -15.90 -5.54
N LEU A 21 -1.07 -15.18 -4.46
CA LEU A 21 -1.00 -15.73 -3.10
C LEU A 21 -2.33 -16.36 -2.67
N VAL A 22 -3.44 -15.65 -2.83
CA VAL A 22 -4.74 -16.18 -2.38
C VAL A 22 -5.21 -17.36 -3.21
N ARG A 23 -4.91 -17.39 -4.52
CA ARG A 23 -5.27 -18.52 -5.39
C ARG A 23 -4.46 -19.76 -5.06
N GLU A 24 -3.20 -19.60 -4.65
CA GLU A 24 -2.34 -20.71 -4.27
C GLU A 24 -2.72 -21.24 -2.88
N VAL A 25 -2.82 -20.37 -1.87
CA VAL A 25 -3.10 -20.77 -0.48
C VAL A 25 -4.54 -21.29 -0.31
N PHE A 26 -5.49 -20.72 -1.05
CA PHE A 26 -6.91 -21.07 -0.97
C PHE A 26 -7.41 -21.74 -2.25
N ALA A 27 -6.58 -22.56 -2.91
CA ALA A 27 -6.94 -23.29 -4.13
C ALA A 27 -8.17 -24.20 -3.99
N HIS A 28 -8.54 -24.55 -2.75
CA HIS A 28 -9.74 -25.33 -2.42
C HIS A 28 -11.03 -24.50 -2.42
N LEU A 29 -10.95 -23.16 -2.39
CA LEU A 29 -12.12 -22.29 -2.44
C LEU A 29 -12.41 -21.86 -3.90
N PRO A 30 -13.70 -21.72 -4.26
CA PRO A 30 -14.07 -21.06 -5.51
C PRO A 30 -13.47 -19.66 -5.60
N TYR A 31 -13.00 -19.28 -6.78
CA TYR A 31 -12.45 -17.96 -7.07
C TYR A 31 -13.40 -17.17 -7.97
N THR A 32 -13.65 -15.92 -7.62
CA THR A 32 -14.40 -14.98 -8.47
C THR A 32 -13.78 -13.58 -8.39
N THR A 33 -13.85 -12.82 -9.48
CA THR A 33 -13.30 -11.47 -9.57
C THR A 33 -14.40 -10.45 -9.84
N LEU A 34 -14.41 -9.38 -9.05
CA LEU A 34 -15.31 -8.25 -9.19
C LEU A 34 -14.76 -7.18 -10.15
N GLU A 35 -13.64 -7.44 -10.83
CA GLU A 35 -13.23 -6.65 -11.99
C GLU A 35 -14.13 -6.90 -13.20
N SER A 36 -14.58 -8.15 -13.38
CA SER A 36 -15.50 -8.54 -14.46
C SER A 36 -16.78 -7.71 -14.40
N PRO A 37 -17.14 -6.97 -15.46
CA PRO A 37 -18.36 -6.16 -15.48
C PRO A 37 -19.63 -6.95 -15.18
N ASP A 38 -19.74 -8.17 -15.74
CA ASP A 38 -20.92 -9.01 -15.55
C ASP A 38 -21.01 -9.54 -14.11
N THR A 39 -19.89 -10.03 -13.58
CA THR A 39 -19.81 -10.52 -12.20
C THR A 39 -20.10 -9.39 -11.20
N ARG A 40 -19.52 -8.21 -11.44
CA ARG A 40 -19.76 -7.01 -10.62
C ARG A 40 -21.21 -6.56 -10.70
N SER A 41 -21.78 -6.52 -11.91
CA SER A 41 -23.19 -6.15 -12.12
C SER A 41 -24.11 -7.05 -11.32
N PHE A 42 -23.90 -8.37 -11.38
CA PHE A 42 -24.67 -9.33 -10.60
C PHE A 42 -24.49 -9.15 -9.08
N ALA A 43 -23.25 -8.97 -8.61
CA ALA A 43 -22.97 -8.74 -7.20
C ALA A 43 -23.62 -7.45 -6.66
N LEU A 44 -23.82 -6.43 -7.50
CA LEU A 44 -24.48 -5.18 -7.14
C LEU A 44 -26.01 -5.27 -7.25
N SER A 45 -26.54 -5.94 -8.27
CA SER A 45 -27.99 -6.01 -8.50
C SER A 45 -28.70 -7.04 -7.62
N ASP A 46 -28.03 -8.15 -7.32
CA ASP A 46 -28.52 -9.19 -6.41
C ASP A 46 -27.38 -9.74 -5.52
N PRO A 47 -26.97 -8.99 -4.48
CA PRO A 47 -25.89 -9.40 -3.58
C PRO A 47 -26.17 -10.73 -2.86
N ARG A 48 -27.44 -11.02 -2.54
CA ARG A 48 -27.84 -12.25 -1.85
C ARG A 48 -27.74 -13.47 -2.78
N GLY A 49 -28.29 -13.37 -3.99
CA GLY A 49 -28.15 -14.41 -5.01
C GLY A 49 -26.69 -14.61 -5.45
N PHE A 50 -25.89 -13.55 -5.44
CA PHE A 50 -24.44 -13.67 -5.67
C PHE A 50 -23.77 -14.52 -4.58
N LEU A 51 -23.99 -14.18 -3.30
CA LEU A 51 -23.38 -14.91 -2.17
C LEU A 51 -23.92 -16.34 -2.03
N SER A 52 -25.18 -16.61 -2.41
CA SER A 52 -25.74 -17.97 -2.34
C SER A 52 -25.05 -18.96 -3.26
N ARG A 53 -24.30 -18.50 -4.27
CA ARG A 53 -23.44 -19.37 -5.10
C ARG A 53 -22.23 -19.94 -4.36
N PHE A 54 -21.91 -19.38 -3.19
CA PHE A 54 -20.72 -19.72 -2.41
C PHE A 54 -21.12 -20.18 -1.00
N PRO A 55 -21.89 -21.28 -0.86
CA PRO A 55 -22.36 -21.74 0.44
C PRO A 55 -21.22 -22.10 1.38
N ASP A 56 -20.10 -22.61 0.87
CA ASP A 56 -18.93 -22.96 1.69
C ASP A 56 -17.85 -21.88 1.70
N GLY A 57 -18.13 -20.72 1.10
CA GLY A 57 -17.18 -19.62 0.99
C GLY A 57 -16.48 -19.49 -0.37
N ALA A 58 -15.69 -18.42 -0.51
CA ALA A 58 -15.01 -18.08 -1.76
C ALA A 58 -13.86 -17.08 -1.56
N VAL A 59 -12.98 -17.03 -2.55
CA VAL A 59 -12.08 -15.90 -2.78
C VAL A 59 -12.80 -14.88 -3.66
N LEU A 60 -13.03 -13.68 -3.13
CA LEU A 60 -13.62 -12.53 -3.82
C LEU A 60 -12.51 -11.52 -4.13
N ASP A 61 -12.05 -11.51 -5.37
CA ASP A 61 -10.96 -10.66 -5.82
C ASP A 61 -11.45 -9.24 -6.21
N GLU A 62 -10.67 -8.22 -5.84
CA GLU A 62 -10.97 -6.79 -6.04
C GLU A 62 -12.31 -6.37 -5.42
N ALA A 63 -12.56 -6.80 -4.19
CA ALA A 63 -13.82 -6.66 -3.47
C ALA A 63 -14.27 -5.19 -3.26
N GLN A 64 -13.35 -4.22 -3.28
CA GLN A 64 -13.69 -2.80 -3.23
C GLN A 64 -14.52 -2.31 -4.43
N ARG A 65 -14.66 -3.12 -5.50
CA ARG A 65 -15.52 -2.82 -6.65
C ARG A 65 -17.01 -3.01 -6.38
N ALA A 66 -17.38 -3.73 -5.31
CA ALA A 66 -18.76 -3.94 -4.89
C ALA A 66 -18.92 -3.77 -3.36
N PRO A 67 -18.74 -2.55 -2.83
CA PRO A 67 -18.70 -2.31 -1.38
C PRO A 67 -20.01 -2.67 -0.66
N GLU A 68 -21.15 -2.51 -1.31
CA GLU A 68 -22.47 -2.85 -0.75
C GLU A 68 -22.60 -4.34 -0.41
N LEU A 69 -21.80 -5.20 -1.06
CA LEU A 69 -21.76 -6.65 -0.80
C LEU A 69 -21.37 -6.96 0.65
N PHE A 70 -20.62 -6.09 1.32
CA PHE A 70 -20.11 -6.34 2.68
C PHE A 70 -21.23 -6.41 3.73
N SER A 71 -22.31 -5.65 3.57
CA SER A 71 -23.47 -5.72 4.47
C SER A 71 -24.20 -7.05 4.36
N TYR A 72 -24.30 -7.61 3.15
CA TYR A 72 -24.88 -8.94 2.94
C TYR A 72 -23.93 -10.06 3.38
N LEU A 73 -22.62 -9.87 3.16
CA LEU A 73 -21.60 -10.80 3.65
C LEU A 73 -21.61 -10.90 5.17
N GLN A 74 -21.92 -9.80 5.87
CA GLN A 74 -22.10 -9.82 7.33
C GLN A 74 -23.18 -10.84 7.75
N GLU A 75 -24.36 -10.82 7.13
CA GLU A 75 -25.44 -11.77 7.40
C GLU A 75 -24.97 -13.23 7.23
N VAL A 76 -24.23 -13.49 6.15
CA VAL A 76 -23.69 -14.83 5.83
C VAL A 76 -22.64 -15.29 6.85
N LEU A 77 -21.77 -14.38 7.31
CA LEU A 77 -20.76 -14.67 8.31
C LEU A 77 -21.35 -14.81 9.72
N ASP A 78 -22.45 -14.13 10.03
CA ASP A 78 -23.13 -14.25 11.32
C ASP A 78 -23.87 -15.59 11.47
N ALA A 79 -24.36 -16.15 10.36
CA ALA A 79 -25.05 -17.43 10.34
C ALA A 79 -24.14 -18.67 10.51
N SER A 80 -22.81 -18.52 10.56
CA SER A 80 -21.86 -19.65 10.64
C SER A 80 -20.62 -19.30 11.44
N ASP A 81 -20.08 -20.25 12.20
CA ASP A 81 -18.80 -20.09 12.91
C ASP A 81 -17.57 -20.58 12.13
N ALA A 82 -17.76 -21.01 10.88
CA ALA A 82 -16.68 -21.41 9.99
C ALA A 82 -15.65 -20.29 9.82
N ARG A 83 -14.38 -20.64 9.94
CA ARG A 83 -13.24 -19.72 9.84
C ARG A 83 -12.62 -19.80 8.44
N GLY A 84 -12.14 -18.68 7.93
CA GLY A 84 -11.52 -18.58 6.61
C GLY A 84 -12.49 -18.84 5.46
N ARG A 85 -13.79 -18.67 5.68
CA ARG A 85 -14.83 -18.94 4.69
C ARG A 85 -14.73 -17.97 3.52
N PHE A 86 -14.49 -16.69 3.79
CA PHE A 86 -14.33 -15.70 2.73
C PHE A 86 -12.96 -15.02 2.77
N ILE A 87 -12.31 -15.00 1.61
CA ILE A 87 -11.04 -14.30 1.41
C ILE A 87 -11.28 -13.16 0.44
N LEU A 88 -11.07 -11.93 0.88
CA LEU A 88 -11.26 -10.74 0.07
C LEU A 88 -9.90 -10.21 -0.36
N THR A 89 -9.77 -9.74 -1.59
CA THR A 89 -8.59 -8.97 -2.00
C THR A 89 -8.96 -7.55 -2.39
N GLY A 90 -8.00 -6.63 -2.32
CA GLY A 90 -8.17 -5.30 -2.90
C GLY A 90 -6.89 -4.50 -2.99
N SER A 91 -6.79 -3.69 -4.03
CA SER A 91 -5.66 -2.77 -4.27
C SER A 91 -5.82 -1.41 -3.60
N ASN A 92 -7.02 -1.07 -3.13
CA ASN A 92 -7.31 0.18 -2.43
C ASN A 92 -7.71 -0.11 -0.98
N HIS A 93 -6.84 0.28 -0.04
CA HIS A 93 -7.06 0.05 1.38
C HIS A 93 -8.22 0.86 1.94
N PHE A 94 -8.37 2.12 1.53
CA PHE A 94 -9.31 3.06 2.14
C PHE A 94 -10.76 2.69 1.83
N LEU A 95 -11.09 2.50 0.54
CA LEU A 95 -12.45 2.11 0.15
C LEU A 95 -12.85 0.77 0.75
N LEU A 96 -11.90 -0.15 0.86
CA LEU A 96 -12.14 -1.45 1.44
C LEU A 96 -12.32 -1.33 2.96
N GLN A 97 -11.46 -0.58 3.67
CA GLN A 97 -11.58 -0.40 5.12
C GLN A 97 -12.82 0.36 5.55
N GLU A 98 -13.21 1.44 4.88
CA GLU A 98 -14.37 2.25 5.30
C GLU A 98 -15.64 1.40 5.30
N ASN A 99 -15.88 0.65 4.24
CA ASN A 99 -17.07 -0.19 4.09
C ASN A 99 -16.99 -1.46 4.96
N ILE A 100 -15.81 -2.08 5.08
CA ILE A 100 -15.63 -3.27 5.92
C ILE A 100 -15.70 -2.93 7.41
N ASN A 101 -15.20 -1.79 7.87
CA ASN A 101 -15.30 -1.41 9.28
C ASN A 101 -16.74 -1.15 9.72
N GLN A 102 -17.62 -0.71 8.81
CA GLN A 102 -19.04 -0.52 9.11
C GLN A 102 -19.78 -1.87 9.21
N SER A 103 -19.53 -2.81 8.30
CA SER A 103 -20.35 -4.03 8.20
C SER A 103 -19.67 -5.30 8.75
N LEU A 104 -18.34 -5.41 8.75
CA LEU A 104 -17.63 -6.67 9.04
C LEU A 104 -16.72 -6.59 10.28
N ALA A 105 -16.84 -5.54 11.08
CA ALA A 105 -16.10 -5.40 12.34
C ALA A 105 -16.23 -6.66 13.22
N GLY A 106 -15.09 -7.12 13.77
CA GLY A 106 -15.01 -8.31 14.61
C GLY A 106 -15.06 -9.67 13.87
N ARG A 107 -15.39 -9.69 12.57
CA ARG A 107 -15.54 -10.93 11.78
C ARG A 107 -14.39 -11.17 10.82
N ILE A 108 -13.71 -10.10 10.44
CA ILE A 108 -12.65 -10.09 9.44
C ILE A 108 -11.31 -9.70 10.04
N ALA A 109 -10.24 -10.32 9.55
CA ALA A 109 -8.87 -9.86 9.77
C ALA A 109 -8.31 -9.21 8.51
N TYR A 110 -7.46 -8.21 8.68
CA TYR A 110 -6.71 -7.60 7.59
C TYR A 110 -5.28 -8.14 7.58
N LEU A 111 -4.80 -8.47 6.39
CA LEU A 111 -3.41 -8.79 6.11
C LEU A 111 -2.92 -7.86 5.02
N GLN A 112 -1.80 -7.17 5.28
CA GLN A 112 -1.18 -6.30 4.30
C GLN A 112 -0.08 -7.08 3.55
N LEU A 113 -0.27 -7.26 2.24
CA LEU A 113 0.71 -7.86 1.34
C LEU A 113 1.38 -6.79 0.49
N LEU A 114 2.51 -6.31 0.99
CA LEU A 114 3.42 -5.42 0.27
C LEU A 114 4.28 -6.21 -0.75
N PRO A 115 5.04 -5.54 -1.64
CA PRO A 115 6.00 -6.19 -2.52
C PRO A 115 7.01 -7.07 -1.77
N PHE A 116 7.81 -7.86 -2.48
CA PHE A 116 8.76 -8.79 -1.87
C PHE A 116 9.76 -8.09 -0.95
N THR A 117 10.01 -8.72 0.19
CA THR A 117 11.19 -8.53 1.03
C THR A 117 12.43 -9.09 0.34
N LEU A 118 13.61 -8.66 0.75
CA LEU A 118 14.86 -9.24 0.28
C LEU A 118 14.95 -10.74 0.60
N ASN A 119 14.36 -11.17 1.72
CA ASN A 119 14.36 -12.57 2.15
C ASN A 119 13.47 -13.49 1.30
N GLU A 120 12.55 -12.92 0.52
CA GLU A 120 11.71 -13.68 -0.42
C GLU A 120 12.39 -13.89 -1.77
N LEU A 121 13.47 -13.14 -2.05
CA LEU A 121 14.22 -13.27 -3.29
C LEU A 121 15.25 -14.41 -3.19
N PRO A 122 15.56 -15.10 -4.31
CA PRO A 122 16.67 -16.03 -4.35
C PRO A 122 17.99 -15.37 -3.93
N ALA A 123 18.84 -16.14 -3.24
CA ALA A 123 20.15 -15.66 -2.83
C ALA A 123 20.96 -15.19 -4.06
N GLY A 124 21.54 -14.00 -3.98
CA GLY A 124 22.33 -13.41 -5.07
C GLY A 124 21.51 -12.64 -6.12
N THR A 125 20.19 -12.54 -6.00
CA THR A 125 19.38 -11.68 -6.89
C THR A 125 19.71 -10.19 -6.72
N ILE A 126 19.87 -9.76 -5.47
CA ILE A 126 20.30 -8.41 -5.10
C ILE A 126 21.61 -8.55 -4.32
N THR A 127 22.69 -7.93 -4.81
CA THR A 127 24.04 -8.10 -4.26
C THR A 127 24.57 -6.86 -3.53
N ASP A 128 23.99 -5.69 -3.77
CA ASP A 128 24.41 -4.44 -3.13
C ASP A 128 23.22 -3.49 -2.85
N PRO A 129 23.40 -2.51 -1.95
CA PRO A 129 22.34 -1.57 -1.57
C PRO A 129 21.81 -0.69 -2.70
N ASP A 130 22.63 -0.30 -3.67
CA ASP A 130 22.18 0.59 -4.75
C ASP A 130 21.35 -0.19 -5.76
N GLN A 131 21.72 -1.43 -6.07
CA GLN A 131 20.88 -2.34 -6.83
C GLN A 131 19.53 -2.57 -6.12
N TRP A 132 19.54 -2.71 -4.79
CA TRP A 132 18.31 -2.87 -4.01
C TRP A 132 17.40 -1.64 -4.11
N ILE A 133 17.93 -0.47 -3.79
CA ILE A 133 17.21 0.82 -3.83
C ILE A 133 16.62 1.03 -5.22
N LEU A 134 17.44 0.82 -6.25
CA LEU A 134 17.03 0.97 -7.63
C LEU A 134 15.92 -0.04 -7.90
N THR A 135 16.15 -1.33 -7.78
CA THR A 135 15.19 -2.35 -8.23
C THR A 135 13.85 -2.27 -7.51
N GLY A 136 13.83 -2.12 -6.18
CA GLY A 136 12.61 -2.27 -5.38
C GLY A 136 12.24 -3.75 -5.17
N GLY A 137 10.98 -4.02 -4.88
CA GLY A 137 10.48 -5.35 -4.49
C GLY A 137 9.29 -5.86 -5.28
N TYR A 138 8.84 -5.16 -6.33
CA TYR A 138 7.66 -5.60 -7.09
C TYR A 138 7.88 -6.95 -7.78
N PRO A 139 7.01 -7.96 -7.58
CA PRO A 139 7.17 -9.30 -8.15
C PRO A 139 7.44 -9.36 -9.66
N PRO A 140 6.77 -8.55 -10.53
CA PRO A 140 7.03 -8.58 -11.97
C PRO A 140 8.47 -8.20 -12.37
N LEU A 141 9.25 -7.57 -11.49
CA LEU A 141 10.65 -7.24 -11.77
C LEU A 141 11.57 -8.46 -11.68
N PHE A 142 11.09 -9.56 -11.12
CA PHE A 142 11.87 -10.78 -10.87
C PHE A 142 11.43 -11.98 -11.71
N ASP A 143 10.45 -11.80 -12.62
CA ASP A 143 9.98 -12.88 -13.50
C ASP A 143 10.74 -12.96 -14.85
N GLY A 144 11.65 -12.01 -15.09
CA GLY A 144 12.50 -11.93 -16.28
C GLY A 144 11.78 -11.48 -17.57
N ARG A 145 10.52 -11.05 -17.50
CA ARG A 145 9.69 -10.76 -18.69
C ARG A 145 9.70 -9.29 -19.11
N THR A 146 10.00 -8.37 -18.22
CA THR A 146 9.96 -6.93 -18.52
C THR A 146 11.13 -6.21 -17.87
N GLY A 147 11.78 -5.33 -18.63
CA GLY A 147 12.82 -4.46 -18.10
C GLY A 147 12.25 -3.52 -17.04
N ARG A 148 13.04 -3.27 -15.98
CA ARG A 148 12.67 -2.42 -14.85
C ARG A 148 12.11 -1.05 -15.28
N ASP A 149 12.81 -0.35 -16.18
CA ASP A 149 12.41 1.00 -16.61
C ASP A 149 11.10 0.99 -17.38
N ASP A 150 10.92 0.04 -18.30
CA ASP A 150 9.66 -0.14 -19.04
C ASP A 150 8.51 -0.49 -18.09
N TRP A 151 8.78 -1.34 -17.10
CA TRP A 151 7.78 -1.74 -16.12
C TRP A 151 7.32 -0.54 -15.28
N PHE A 152 8.25 0.22 -14.68
CA PHE A 152 7.88 1.38 -13.86
C PHE A 152 7.22 2.49 -14.69
N ALA A 153 7.69 2.74 -15.91
CA ALA A 153 7.06 3.72 -16.80
C ALA A 153 5.59 3.35 -17.08
N ASN A 154 5.30 2.07 -17.34
CA ASN A 154 3.94 1.59 -17.53
C ASN A 154 3.13 1.57 -16.22
N TYR A 155 3.74 1.21 -15.10
CA TYR A 155 3.09 1.21 -13.79
C TYR A 155 2.61 2.62 -13.40
N ILE A 156 3.49 3.61 -13.54
CA ILE A 156 3.19 5.02 -13.30
C ILE A 156 2.02 5.46 -14.19
N ARG A 157 2.15 5.25 -15.51
CA ARG A 157 1.15 5.73 -16.48
C ARG A 157 -0.21 5.07 -16.35
N THR A 158 -0.25 3.76 -16.13
CA THR A 158 -1.50 2.98 -16.22
C THR A 158 -2.21 2.82 -14.89
N TYR A 159 -1.48 2.82 -13.76
CA TYR A 159 -2.08 2.64 -12.44
C TYR A 159 -2.04 3.93 -11.62
N VAL A 160 -0.86 4.53 -11.46
CA VAL A 160 -0.72 5.70 -10.58
C VAL A 160 -1.40 6.93 -11.19
N GLU A 161 -1.17 7.23 -12.45
CA GLU A 161 -1.74 8.40 -13.11
C GLU A 161 -3.21 8.22 -13.50
N ARG A 162 -3.66 6.97 -13.77
CA ARG A 162 -5.03 6.68 -14.21
C ARG A 162 -5.92 6.14 -13.09
N ASP A 163 -5.66 4.94 -12.59
CA ASP A 163 -6.57 4.25 -11.67
C ASP A 163 -6.65 4.92 -10.30
N VAL A 164 -5.50 5.33 -9.75
CA VAL A 164 -5.43 6.01 -8.45
C VAL A 164 -6.14 7.37 -8.50
N ARG A 165 -6.07 8.06 -9.63
CA ARG A 165 -6.76 9.34 -9.87
C ARG A 165 -8.29 9.21 -9.90
N LEU A 166 -8.81 8.09 -10.40
CA LEU A 166 -10.26 7.85 -10.46
C LEU A 166 -10.89 7.76 -9.06
N ILE A 167 -10.11 7.46 -8.01
CA ILE A 167 -10.61 7.35 -6.63
C ILE A 167 -11.18 8.68 -6.12
N ARG A 168 -10.63 9.82 -6.54
CA ARG A 168 -11.10 11.15 -6.11
C ARG A 168 -11.42 12.13 -7.25
N ASN A 169 -11.68 11.60 -8.45
CA ASN A 169 -12.00 12.40 -9.64
C ASN A 169 -10.98 13.53 -9.87
N ILE A 170 -9.69 13.20 -9.86
CA ILE A 170 -8.65 14.20 -10.12
C ILE A 170 -8.74 14.62 -11.60
N THR A 171 -9.03 15.90 -11.83
CA THR A 171 -9.28 16.45 -13.18
C THR A 171 -8.03 16.99 -13.85
N ASP A 172 -7.13 17.63 -13.10
CA ASP A 172 -5.86 18.16 -13.62
C ASP A 172 -4.77 17.08 -13.60
N LEU A 173 -4.57 16.42 -14.74
CA LEU A 173 -3.57 15.38 -14.90
C LEU A 173 -2.14 15.93 -14.77
N HIS A 174 -1.86 17.08 -15.35
CA HIS A 174 -0.51 17.63 -15.40
C HIS A 174 -0.05 18.09 -14.01
N ALA A 175 -0.95 18.70 -13.23
CA ALA A 175 -0.67 19.04 -11.84
C ALA A 175 -0.44 17.79 -10.97
N PHE A 176 -1.18 16.70 -11.22
CA PHE A 176 -1.01 15.45 -10.48
C PHE A 176 0.32 14.75 -10.81
N GLU A 177 0.70 14.67 -12.08
CA GLU A 177 2.01 14.15 -12.52
C GLU A 177 3.17 14.93 -11.86
N ARG A 178 3.06 16.27 -11.84
CA ARG A 178 4.02 17.13 -11.16
C ARG A 178 4.07 16.83 -9.67
N PHE A 179 2.92 16.73 -9.02
CA PHE A 179 2.81 16.38 -7.61
C PHE A 179 3.49 15.04 -7.27
N LEU A 180 3.33 14.00 -8.09
CA LEU A 180 4.01 12.71 -7.90
C LEU A 180 5.53 12.85 -7.89
N ARG A 181 6.08 13.58 -8.87
CA ARG A 181 7.51 13.86 -8.96
C ARG A 181 8.01 14.71 -7.78
N LEU A 182 7.21 15.71 -7.37
CA LEU A 182 7.50 16.54 -6.21
C LEU A 182 7.48 15.75 -4.89
N CYS A 183 6.67 14.70 -4.79
CA CYS A 183 6.71 13.75 -3.67
C CYS A 183 8.00 12.92 -3.71
N ALA A 184 8.40 12.40 -4.86
CA ALA A 184 9.65 11.66 -5.03
C ALA A 184 10.88 12.52 -4.66
N GLY A 185 10.90 13.79 -5.05
CA GLY A 185 11.92 14.78 -4.66
C GLY A 185 11.93 15.16 -3.18
N ARG A 186 11.01 14.61 -2.37
CA ARG A 186 10.88 14.84 -0.92
C ARG A 186 10.95 13.55 -0.12
N VAL A 187 11.41 12.46 -0.73
CA VAL A 187 11.65 11.20 -0.02
C VAL A 187 12.55 11.43 1.18
N GLY A 188 12.17 10.88 2.34
CA GLY A 188 12.88 11.03 3.62
C GLY A 188 12.81 12.42 4.26
N GLN A 189 12.11 13.38 3.67
CA GLN A 189 12.04 14.75 4.17
C GLN A 189 10.72 15.04 4.90
N LEU A 190 10.75 16.04 5.79
CA LEU A 190 9.55 16.55 6.47
C LEU A 190 8.59 17.16 5.44
N LEU A 191 7.34 16.70 5.47
CA LEU A 191 6.33 17.04 4.48
C LEU A 191 5.66 18.38 4.81
N ASN A 192 6.15 19.46 4.21
CA ASN A 192 5.45 20.74 4.19
C ASN A 192 4.40 20.76 3.06
N ARG A 193 3.13 20.53 3.43
CA ARG A 193 2.00 20.48 2.49
C ARG A 193 1.72 21.81 1.79
N SER A 194 1.99 22.95 2.45
CA SER A 194 1.76 24.26 1.86
C SER A 194 2.75 24.52 0.72
N ASN A 195 4.03 24.23 0.91
CA ASN A 195 5.03 24.35 -0.15
C ASN A 195 4.72 23.40 -1.32
N LEU A 196 4.32 22.17 -1.01
CA LEU A 196 3.93 21.19 -2.03
C LEU A 196 2.72 21.66 -2.86
N ALA A 197 1.75 22.33 -2.22
CA ALA A 197 0.59 22.91 -2.90
C ALA A 197 0.99 24.03 -3.86
N THR A 198 1.84 24.96 -3.40
CA THR A 198 2.36 26.05 -4.22
C THR A 198 3.12 25.54 -5.45
N GLU A 199 4.02 24.57 -5.28
CA GLU A 199 4.81 24.02 -6.39
C GLU A 199 3.98 23.16 -7.37
N ALA A 200 2.98 22.44 -6.85
CA ALA A 200 2.04 21.68 -7.67
C ALA A 200 1.04 22.57 -8.41
N GLY A 201 0.84 23.82 -7.96
CA GLY A 201 -0.11 24.77 -8.55
C GLY A 201 -1.56 24.50 -8.15
N VAL A 202 -1.80 23.91 -6.98
CA VAL A 202 -3.15 23.56 -6.48
C VAL A 202 -3.32 24.01 -5.03
N ASP A 203 -4.56 23.97 -4.52
CA ASP A 203 -4.83 24.33 -3.13
C ASP A 203 -4.41 23.22 -2.13
N GLY A 204 -4.31 23.59 -0.85
CA GLY A 204 -3.88 22.67 0.21
C GLY A 204 -4.87 21.53 0.50
N LYS A 205 -6.16 21.71 0.26
CA LYS A 205 -7.17 20.64 0.41
C LYS A 205 -7.00 19.60 -0.69
N THR A 206 -6.69 20.03 -1.90
CA THR A 206 -6.35 19.17 -3.02
C THR A 206 -5.10 18.34 -2.72
N ILE A 207 -4.00 18.94 -2.24
CA ILE A 207 -2.81 18.20 -1.80
C ILE A 207 -3.11 17.19 -0.69
N ALA A 208 -3.90 17.57 0.32
CA ALA A 208 -4.28 16.65 1.39
C ALA A 208 -5.08 15.45 0.84
N GLY A 209 -5.99 15.70 -0.11
CA GLY A 209 -6.74 14.66 -0.80
C GLY A 209 -5.85 13.73 -1.62
N TRP A 210 -4.90 14.27 -2.39
CA TRP A 210 -3.98 13.49 -3.22
C TRP A 210 -3.02 12.64 -2.37
N LEU A 211 -2.45 13.20 -1.30
CA LEU A 211 -1.62 12.44 -0.35
C LEU A 211 -2.40 11.29 0.29
N SER A 212 -3.63 11.53 0.72
CA SER A 212 -4.50 10.49 1.28
C SER A 212 -4.75 9.36 0.27
N VAL A 213 -4.96 9.72 -1.00
CA VAL A 213 -5.14 8.73 -2.08
C VAL A 213 -3.87 7.91 -2.31
N LEU A 214 -2.70 8.54 -2.39
CA LEU A 214 -1.43 7.81 -2.56
C LEU A 214 -1.12 6.88 -1.38
N GLU A 215 -1.38 7.32 -0.15
CA GLU A 215 -1.17 6.49 1.06
C GLU A 215 -2.13 5.30 1.08
N SER A 216 -3.42 5.52 0.79
CA SER A 216 -4.43 4.45 0.74
C SER A 216 -4.24 3.44 -0.40
N SER A 217 -3.51 3.84 -1.45
CA SER A 217 -3.20 3.01 -2.61
C SER A 217 -1.80 2.37 -2.50
N PHE A 218 -1.16 2.46 -1.34
CA PHE A 218 0.18 1.90 -1.07
C PHE A 218 1.26 2.41 -2.04
N ILE A 219 1.17 3.67 -2.47
CA ILE A 219 2.21 4.33 -3.27
C ILE A 219 3.23 4.99 -2.34
N ILE A 220 2.72 5.74 -1.35
CA ILE A 220 3.53 6.41 -0.32
C ILE A 220 3.12 5.93 1.06
N GLN A 221 3.92 6.33 2.04
CA GLN A 221 3.62 6.20 3.46
C GLN A 221 4.12 7.45 4.18
N LEU A 222 3.35 7.89 5.18
CA LEU A 222 3.74 9.01 6.02
C LEU A 222 4.24 8.50 7.37
N LEU A 223 5.55 8.60 7.60
CA LEU A 223 6.15 8.26 8.88
C LEU A 223 5.90 9.40 9.86
N ARG A 224 5.09 9.13 10.89
CA ARG A 224 4.67 10.16 11.84
C ARG A 224 5.68 10.27 12.99
N PRO A 225 5.95 11.48 13.51
CA PRO A 225 6.85 11.64 14.63
C PRO A 225 6.26 10.97 15.89
N HIS A 226 7.12 10.36 16.72
CA HIS A 226 6.74 9.86 18.03
C HIS A 226 6.59 11.04 19.01
N HIS A 227 5.46 11.10 19.73
CA HIS A 227 5.17 12.16 20.69
C HIS A 227 5.18 11.62 22.13
N ILE A 228 6.27 11.84 22.87
CA ILE A 228 6.40 11.37 24.27
C ILE A 228 5.56 12.24 25.24
N SER A 229 5.26 13.51 24.90
CA SER A 229 4.39 14.38 25.70
C SER A 229 3.88 15.57 24.89
N PHE A 230 2.64 16.01 25.14
CA PHE A 230 2.02 17.16 24.48
C PHE A 230 2.73 18.51 24.72
N ASN A 231 3.58 18.62 25.76
CA ASN A 231 4.15 19.89 26.23
C ASN A 231 5.59 20.18 25.77
N LYS A 232 6.26 19.28 25.03
CA LYS A 232 7.57 19.57 24.42
C LYS A 232 7.40 20.01 22.97
N ARG A 233 8.18 21.01 22.54
CA ARG A 233 8.27 21.49 21.15
C ARG A 233 8.88 20.40 20.25
N VAL A 234 8.07 19.43 19.86
CA VAL A 234 8.43 18.34 18.93
C VAL A 234 7.85 18.67 17.55
N VAL A 235 8.58 18.33 16.49
CA VAL A 235 8.10 18.45 15.10
C VAL A 235 6.83 17.59 14.94
N LYS A 236 5.77 18.16 14.35
CA LYS A 236 4.50 17.45 14.08
C LYS A 236 4.34 17.00 12.62
N MET A 237 5.19 17.51 11.74
CA MET A 237 5.15 17.16 10.32
C MET A 237 5.64 15.72 10.14
N PRO A 238 4.92 14.86 9.39
CA PRO A 238 5.42 13.54 9.05
C PRO A 238 6.55 13.64 8.02
N LYS A 239 7.36 12.59 7.92
CA LYS A 239 8.22 12.35 6.76
C LYS A 239 7.48 11.59 5.67
N LEU A 240 7.79 11.89 4.41
CA LEU A 240 7.25 11.17 3.26
C LEU A 240 8.23 10.09 2.79
N TYR A 241 7.74 8.87 2.63
CA TYR A 241 8.46 7.77 1.98
C TYR A 241 7.59 7.09 0.94
N PHE A 242 8.20 6.38 0.01
CA PHE A 242 7.52 5.48 -0.91
C PHE A 242 7.41 4.09 -0.30
N VAL A 243 6.37 3.34 -0.65
CA VAL A 243 6.26 1.92 -0.28
C VAL A 243 7.32 1.08 -1.00
N ASP A 244 7.76 1.53 -2.18
CA ASP A 244 8.80 0.90 -2.99
C ASP A 244 9.77 1.95 -3.53
N THR A 245 11.07 1.75 -3.32
CA THR A 245 12.11 2.71 -3.73
C THR A 245 12.35 2.72 -5.23
N GLY A 246 12.10 1.62 -5.94
CA GLY A 246 12.23 1.59 -7.38
C GLY A 246 11.24 2.52 -8.07
N LEU A 247 10.03 2.64 -7.52
CA LEU A 247 9.05 3.63 -7.96
C LEU A 247 9.53 5.06 -7.72
N ALA A 248 10.13 5.34 -6.55
CA ALA A 248 10.71 6.64 -6.25
C ALA A 248 11.86 6.98 -7.22
N CYS A 249 12.77 6.04 -7.47
CA CYS A 249 13.86 6.19 -8.45
C CYS A 249 13.33 6.47 -9.85
N ALA A 250 12.30 5.75 -10.30
CA ALA A 250 11.69 5.97 -11.61
C ALA A 250 11.08 7.37 -11.75
N LEU A 251 10.39 7.87 -10.70
CA LEU A 251 9.83 9.23 -10.68
C LEU A 251 10.91 10.32 -10.67
N LEU A 252 12.05 10.05 -10.02
CA LEU A 252 13.24 10.91 -10.01
C LEU A 252 14.06 10.82 -11.32
N GLY A 253 13.77 9.86 -12.19
CA GLY A 253 14.53 9.64 -13.43
C GLY A 253 15.88 8.94 -13.21
N ILE A 254 16.09 8.29 -12.06
CA ILE A 254 17.28 7.50 -11.76
C ILE A 254 17.12 6.12 -12.42
N ARG A 255 18.02 5.77 -13.34
CA ARG A 255 17.91 4.55 -14.17
C ARG A 255 19.00 3.51 -13.93
N ASP A 256 20.12 3.93 -13.35
CA ASP A 256 21.29 3.08 -13.11
C ASP A 256 21.92 3.37 -11.74
N THR A 257 22.73 2.43 -11.28
CA THR A 257 23.38 2.48 -9.96
C THR A 257 24.46 3.56 -9.89
N ASP A 258 25.12 3.88 -10.99
CA ASP A 258 26.17 4.91 -11.03
C ASP A 258 25.57 6.31 -10.79
N THR A 259 24.45 6.60 -11.45
CA THR A 259 23.65 7.81 -11.24
C THR A 259 23.11 7.85 -9.81
N LEU A 260 22.61 6.73 -9.29
CA LEU A 260 22.12 6.64 -7.91
C LEU A 260 23.22 6.92 -6.88
N ALA A 261 24.43 6.38 -7.11
CA ALA A 261 25.57 6.50 -6.20
C ALA A 261 25.96 7.98 -5.97
N LEU A 262 25.77 8.83 -6.97
CA LEU A 262 26.07 10.26 -6.93
C LEU A 262 24.84 11.14 -6.67
N HIS A 263 23.64 10.55 -6.57
CA HIS A 263 22.39 11.29 -6.47
C HIS A 263 22.24 11.97 -5.09
N PRO A 264 21.82 13.25 -5.01
CA PRO A 264 21.64 13.95 -3.73
C PRO A 264 20.67 13.25 -2.76
N PHE A 265 19.70 12.50 -3.29
CA PHE A 265 18.72 11.75 -2.50
C PHE A 265 19.14 10.30 -2.19
N ARG A 266 20.35 9.85 -2.53
CA ARG A 266 20.78 8.46 -2.26
C ARG A 266 20.59 8.05 -0.81
N GLY A 267 21.02 8.89 0.13
CA GLY A 267 20.87 8.62 1.56
C GLY A 267 19.42 8.46 1.99
N ALA A 268 18.54 9.36 1.53
CA ALA A 268 17.11 9.30 1.83
C ALA A 268 16.41 8.11 1.16
N LEU A 269 16.86 7.70 -0.04
CA LEU A 269 16.38 6.50 -0.71
C LEU A 269 16.83 5.22 -0.01
N PHE A 270 18.06 5.17 0.51
CA PHE A 270 18.53 4.06 1.34
C PHE A 270 17.71 3.95 2.64
N GLU A 271 17.50 5.07 3.34
CA GLU A 271 16.63 5.14 4.52
C GLU A 271 15.21 4.66 4.19
N ASN A 272 14.65 5.08 3.05
CA ASN A 272 13.37 4.59 2.55
C ASN A 272 13.40 3.07 2.35
N ALA A 273 14.43 2.50 1.72
CA ALA A 273 14.52 1.07 1.45
C ALA A 273 14.47 0.26 2.75
N VAL A 274 15.23 0.70 3.77
CA VAL A 274 15.24 0.06 5.10
C VAL A 274 13.88 0.14 5.78
N ILE A 275 13.23 1.31 5.79
CA ILE A 275 11.90 1.48 6.40
C ILE A 275 10.86 0.63 5.66
N ALA A 276 10.90 0.60 4.33
CA ALA A 276 10.03 -0.24 3.52
C ALA A 276 10.26 -1.73 3.82
N GLU A 277 11.50 -2.18 3.96
CA GLU A 277 11.84 -3.56 4.32
C GLU A 277 11.24 -3.98 5.66
N LEU A 278 11.45 -3.19 6.69
CA LEU A 278 10.94 -3.50 8.03
C LEU A 278 9.42 -3.55 8.06
N ARG A 279 8.77 -2.66 7.31
CA ARG A 279 7.30 -2.66 7.16
C ARG A 279 6.79 -3.86 6.38
N LYS A 280 7.49 -4.27 5.31
CA LYS A 280 7.18 -5.52 4.59
C LYS A 280 7.26 -6.71 5.54
N LEU A 281 8.38 -6.86 6.24
CA LEU A 281 8.60 -7.95 7.22
C LEU A 281 7.51 -7.99 8.32
N ALA A 282 7.11 -6.83 8.86
CA ALA A 282 6.03 -6.77 9.84
C ALA A 282 4.67 -7.12 9.22
N GLY A 283 4.32 -6.50 8.09
CA GLY A 283 3.04 -6.67 7.41
C GLY A 283 2.80 -8.09 6.91
N HIS A 284 3.82 -8.72 6.30
CA HIS A 284 3.76 -10.10 5.81
C HIS A 284 3.58 -11.12 6.93
N GLN A 285 4.08 -10.82 8.13
CA GLN A 285 3.88 -11.64 9.32
C GLN A 285 2.57 -11.31 10.06
N GLY A 286 1.79 -10.35 9.57
CA GLY A 286 0.57 -9.89 10.22
C GLY A 286 0.81 -9.20 11.57
N ARG A 287 2.02 -8.68 11.81
CA ARG A 287 2.37 -7.95 13.03
C ARG A 287 1.90 -6.50 12.93
N LEU A 288 1.26 -6.03 13.98
CA LEU A 288 0.90 -4.62 14.14
C LEU A 288 2.08 -3.92 14.84
N VAL A 289 2.87 -3.19 14.06
CA VAL A 289 4.01 -2.41 14.54
C VAL A 289 3.79 -0.97 14.11
N ASP A 290 3.83 -0.06 15.07
CA ASP A 290 3.79 1.37 14.79
C ASP A 290 5.21 1.88 14.55
N PHE A 291 5.41 2.45 13.37
CA PHE A 291 6.70 2.99 12.95
C PHE A 291 6.65 4.50 13.09
N HIS A 292 7.64 5.05 13.79
CA HIS A 292 7.79 6.46 14.02
C HIS A 292 9.21 6.94 13.73
N PHE A 293 9.40 8.24 13.66
CA PHE A 293 10.73 8.85 13.81
C PHE A 293 10.69 9.79 15.02
N TRP A 294 11.84 10.23 15.50
CA TRP A 294 11.89 11.30 16.50
C TRP A 294 12.85 12.38 16.06
N ARG A 295 12.44 13.63 16.21
CA ARG A 295 13.27 14.79 15.90
C ARG A 295 13.00 15.93 16.86
N ASP A 296 14.05 16.51 17.41
CA ASP A 296 13.94 17.71 18.23
C ASP A 296 13.94 19.00 17.39
N SER A 297 13.71 20.14 18.04
CA SER A 297 13.74 21.45 17.38
C SER A 297 15.13 21.90 16.92
N LYS A 298 16.20 21.26 17.40
CA LYS A 298 17.59 21.55 17.04
C LYS A 298 18.08 20.70 15.86
N GLY A 299 17.28 19.71 15.45
CA GLY A 299 17.60 18.83 14.33
C GLY A 299 18.27 17.52 14.73
N LEU A 300 18.40 17.22 16.02
CA LEU A 300 18.81 15.88 16.46
C LEU A 300 17.69 14.90 16.12
N GLU A 301 18.05 13.78 15.52
CA GLU A 301 17.10 12.89 14.88
C GLU A 301 17.39 11.42 15.14
N VAL A 302 16.33 10.64 15.31
CA VAL A 302 16.31 9.18 15.28
C VAL A 302 15.38 8.79 14.13
N ASP A 303 15.93 8.17 13.09
CA ASP A 303 15.23 7.94 11.82
C ASP A 303 14.07 6.95 11.93
N LEU A 304 14.20 5.96 12.82
CA LEU A 304 13.17 4.95 13.04
C LEU A 304 13.08 4.53 14.51
N LEU A 305 11.85 4.49 14.99
CA LEU A 305 11.43 3.94 16.27
C LEU A 305 10.31 2.95 15.99
N LEU A 306 10.38 1.79 16.64
CA LEU A 306 9.37 0.74 16.56
C LEU A 306 8.63 0.69 17.88
N GLU A 307 7.31 0.88 17.85
CA GLU A 307 6.47 0.63 19.02
C GLU A 307 5.77 -0.72 18.87
N GLU A 308 6.14 -1.67 19.74
CA GLU A 308 5.50 -2.99 19.82
C GLU A 308 5.04 -3.25 21.25
N LYS A 309 3.74 -3.48 21.43
CA LYS A 309 3.12 -3.76 22.74
C LYS A 309 3.43 -2.70 23.82
N GLY A 310 3.44 -1.42 23.42
CA GLY A 310 3.71 -0.28 24.30
C GLY A 310 5.18 -0.13 24.72
N ARG A 311 6.11 -0.82 24.05
CA ARG A 311 7.55 -0.65 24.21
C ARG A 311 8.15 -0.07 22.94
N LEU A 312 8.95 0.97 23.11
CA LEU A 312 9.76 1.56 22.05
C LEU A 312 11.08 0.81 21.93
N VAL A 313 11.42 0.39 20.71
CA VAL A 313 12.69 -0.21 20.30
C VAL A 313 13.32 0.66 19.21
#